data_AF-A0A2V9MVN2-F1
#
_entry.id   AF-A0A2V9MVN2-F1
#
_cell.length_a   1.000
_cell.length_b   1.000
_cell.length_c   1.000
_cell.angle_alpha   90.00
_cell.angle_beta   90.00
_cell.angle_gamma   90.00
#
_symmetry.space_group_name_H-M   'P 1'
#
loop_
_entity.id
_entity.type
_entity.pdbx_description
1 polymer ?
#
loop_
_entity_poly.entity_id
_entity_poly.type
_entity_poly.pdbx_seq_one_letter_code
_entity_poly.pdbx_strand_id
1 'polypeptide(L)'
;MQITEIYKSLQGESTYAGMPCVFVRLTGCNLRCTWCDTEYSFYGGKKMTPEQVFDEAQHLSAALGLIEITGGEPMLQERELVPLMQRLVDSGYKVLLETSGERPLDRVPAGVIKVVDVKCPDSGEGDTFHIENLETLQPHDEIKFVISGRSDYEFARD
;
A
#
# COMPACT_ATOMS: atom_id res chain seq x y z
N MET A 1 -12.90 5.56 -7.71
CA MET A 1 -11.43 5.45 -7.47
C MET A 1 -10.64 6.00 -8.66
N GLN A 2 -9.46 6.58 -8.40
CA GLN A 2 -8.50 7.01 -9.42
C GLN A 2 -7.32 6.03 -9.43
N ILE A 3 -7.13 5.33 -10.55
CA ILE A 3 -6.20 4.21 -10.69
C ILE A 3 -5.13 4.54 -11.73
N THR A 4 -3.86 4.37 -11.36
CA THR A 4 -2.72 4.54 -12.25
C THR A 4 -2.57 3.33 -13.16
N GLU A 5 -2.55 2.13 -12.58
CA GLU A 5 -2.36 0.86 -13.29
C GLU A 5 -2.85 -0.33 -12.46
N ILE A 6 -3.25 -1.40 -13.18
CA ILE A 6 -3.50 -2.72 -12.59
C ILE A 6 -2.76 -3.73 -13.46
N TYR A 7 -1.88 -4.54 -12.88
CA TYR A 7 -1.04 -5.47 -13.63
C TYR A 7 -0.60 -6.66 -12.79
N LYS A 8 -0.18 -7.73 -13.46
CA LYS A 8 0.37 -8.93 -12.82
C LYS A 8 1.90 -8.94 -12.92
N SER A 9 2.57 -9.18 -11.81
CA SER A 9 4.04 -9.30 -11.74
C SER A 9 4.44 -10.23 -10.59
N LEU A 10 5.66 -10.09 -10.09
CA LEU A 10 6.14 -10.67 -8.84
C LEU A 10 6.26 -9.56 -7.78
N GLN A 11 5.92 -9.86 -6.53
CA GLN A 11 6.22 -8.99 -5.39
C GLN A 11 7.74 -8.82 -5.26
N GLY A 12 8.21 -7.58 -5.15
CA GLY A 12 9.64 -7.26 -4.98
C GLY A 12 10.10 -7.21 -3.53
N GLU A 13 9.19 -6.96 -2.59
CA GLU A 13 9.52 -6.59 -1.21
C GLU A 13 8.68 -7.36 -0.18
N SER A 14 8.80 -7.02 1.12
CA SER A 14 8.11 -7.66 2.25
C SER A 14 8.45 -9.16 2.40
N THR A 15 7.77 -9.86 3.31
CA THR A 15 7.87 -11.33 3.41
C THR A 15 7.33 -12.07 2.18
N TYR A 16 6.65 -11.35 1.27
CA TYR A 16 6.06 -11.88 0.05
C TYR A 16 6.95 -11.76 -1.19
N ALA A 17 8.18 -11.27 -1.05
CA ALA A 17 9.12 -11.13 -2.17
C ALA A 17 9.26 -12.43 -3.00
N GLY A 18 9.17 -12.31 -4.32
CA GLY A 18 9.21 -13.39 -5.29
C GLY A 18 7.87 -14.06 -5.61
N MET A 19 6.78 -13.75 -4.89
CA MET A 19 5.47 -14.34 -5.12
C MET A 19 4.72 -13.70 -6.30
N PRO A 20 4.01 -14.46 -7.15
CA PRO A 20 3.10 -13.88 -8.14
C PRO A 20 2.03 -13.00 -7.49
N CYS A 21 1.95 -11.76 -7.93
CA CYS A 21 1.11 -10.72 -7.33
C CYS A 21 0.40 -9.90 -8.41
N VAL A 22 -0.87 -9.56 -8.18
CA VAL A 22 -1.55 -8.51 -8.93
C VAL A 22 -1.41 -7.20 -8.16
N PHE A 23 -0.86 -6.18 -8.81
CA PHE A 23 -0.73 -4.86 -8.24
C PHE A 23 -1.91 -4.00 -8.70
N VAL A 24 -2.51 -3.30 -7.75
CA VAL A 24 -3.53 -2.27 -7.94
C VAL A 24 -2.91 -0.95 -7.47
N ARG A 25 -2.36 -0.17 -8.40
CA ARG A 25 -1.70 1.10 -8.10
C ARG A 25 -2.69 2.26 -8.22
N LEU A 26 -3.05 2.87 -7.11
CA LEU A 26 -3.90 4.06 -7.06
C LEU A 26 -3.10 5.30 -7.51
N THR A 27 -3.83 6.39 -7.78
CA THR A 27 -3.24 7.69 -8.13
C THR A 27 -3.38 8.66 -6.98
N GLY A 28 -2.36 9.50 -6.79
CA GLY A 28 -2.31 10.59 -5.83
C GLY A 28 -1.44 10.24 -4.62
N CYS A 29 -0.62 11.19 -4.18
CA CYS A 29 0.10 11.16 -2.92
C CYS A 29 0.16 12.59 -2.37
N ASN A 30 0.01 12.77 -1.06
CA ASN A 30 0.19 14.03 -0.36
C ASN A 30 1.63 14.25 0.13
N LEU A 31 2.46 13.21 0.13
CA LEU A 31 3.88 13.29 0.47
C LEU A 31 4.75 13.57 -0.76
N ARG A 32 5.93 14.16 -0.58
CA ARG A 32 6.92 14.46 -1.63
C ARG A 32 8.30 13.95 -1.23
N CYS A 33 8.35 12.65 -0.94
CA CYS A 33 9.59 11.97 -0.56
C CYS A 33 10.69 12.21 -1.61
N THR A 34 11.85 12.63 -1.14
CA THR A 34 13.01 13.03 -1.97
C THR A 34 13.49 11.92 -2.90
N TRP A 35 13.27 10.66 -2.51
CA TRP A 35 13.69 9.47 -3.23
C TRP A 35 12.52 8.68 -3.85
N CYS A 36 11.35 9.29 -4.03
CA CYS A 36 10.18 8.61 -4.60
C CYS A 36 10.50 8.07 -6.01
N ASP A 37 10.36 6.76 -6.20
CA ASP A 37 10.57 6.09 -7.49
C ASP A 37 9.29 6.04 -8.35
N THR A 38 8.14 6.40 -7.76
CA THR A 38 6.80 6.28 -8.36
C THR A 38 6.12 7.66 -8.49
N GLU A 39 6.89 8.72 -8.76
CA GLU A 39 6.33 10.08 -8.93
C GLU A 39 5.27 10.15 -10.05
N TYR A 40 5.35 9.24 -11.03
CA TYR A 40 4.37 9.13 -12.11
C TYR A 40 2.95 8.80 -11.61
N SER A 41 2.82 8.28 -10.38
CA SER A 41 1.53 8.00 -9.74
C SER A 41 0.92 9.21 -9.02
N PHE A 42 1.60 10.36 -8.94
CA PHE A 42 1.07 11.55 -8.27
C PHE A 42 -0.11 12.19 -8.99
N TYR A 43 -0.19 12.04 -10.32
CA TYR A 43 -1.22 12.65 -11.15
C TYR A 43 -1.66 11.72 -12.28
N GLY A 44 -2.74 12.07 -12.96
CA GLY A 44 -3.24 11.29 -14.09
C GLY A 44 -4.12 10.12 -13.65
N GLY A 45 -3.85 8.93 -14.19
CA GLY A 45 -4.66 7.74 -13.96
C GLY A 45 -6.03 7.76 -14.67
N LYS A 46 -6.84 6.74 -14.41
CA LYS A 46 -8.19 6.55 -14.95
C LYS A 46 -9.18 6.41 -13.80
N LYS A 47 -10.37 6.98 -13.98
CA LYS A 47 -11.48 6.74 -13.06
C LYS A 47 -12.02 5.32 -13.26
N MET A 48 -12.06 4.56 -12.19
CA MET A 48 -12.66 3.23 -12.14
C MET A 48 -13.58 3.14 -10.92
N THR A 49 -14.70 2.43 -11.05
CA THR A 49 -15.52 2.06 -9.89
C THR A 49 -14.86 0.92 -9.11
N PRO A 50 -15.17 0.73 -7.82
CA PRO A 50 -14.67 -0.41 -7.04
C PRO A 50 -14.94 -1.76 -7.71
N GLU A 51 -16.09 -1.90 -8.39
CA GLU A 51 -16.45 -3.11 -9.14
C GLU A 51 -15.50 -3.34 -10.31
N GLN A 52 -15.18 -2.30 -11.09
CA GLN A 52 -14.23 -2.42 -12.20
C GLN A 52 -12.83 -2.81 -11.73
N VAL A 53 -12.39 -2.28 -10.58
CA VAL A 53 -11.10 -2.64 -9.99
C VAL A 53 -11.11 -4.09 -9.50
N PHE A 54 -12.18 -4.52 -8.84
CA PHE A 54 -12.36 -5.90 -8.39
C PHE A 54 -12.32 -6.88 -9.58
N ASP A 55 -13.10 -6.61 -10.62
CA ASP A 55 -13.22 -7.47 -11.80
C ASP A 55 -11.88 -7.60 -12.53
N GLU A 56 -11.14 -6.50 -12.68
CA GLU A 56 -9.82 -6.51 -13.32
C GLU A 56 -8.77 -7.25 -12.47
N ALA A 57 -8.76 -7.03 -11.15
CA ALA A 57 -7.86 -7.75 -10.25
C ALA A 57 -8.13 -9.26 -10.26
N GLN A 58 -9.40 -9.65 -10.27
CA GLN A 58 -9.82 -11.04 -10.40
C GLN A 58 -9.41 -11.64 -11.76
N HIS A 59 -9.57 -10.90 -12.85
CA HIS A 59 -9.20 -11.36 -14.19
C HIS A 59 -7.69 -11.64 -14.31
N LEU A 60 -6.85 -10.81 -13.70
CA LEU A 60 -5.39 -10.96 -13.74
C LEU A 60 -4.86 -12.01 -12.76
N SER A 61 -5.57 -12.22 -11.64
CA SER A 61 -5.16 -13.17 -10.62
C SER A 61 -5.35 -14.62 -11.08
N ALA A 62 -4.38 -15.48 -10.79
CA ALA A 62 -4.69 -16.91 -10.74
C ALA A 62 -5.68 -17.12 -9.57
N ALA A 63 -6.56 -18.12 -9.65
CA ALA A 63 -7.58 -18.35 -8.62
C ALA A 63 -6.96 -18.31 -7.20
N LEU A 64 -7.45 -17.39 -6.35
CA LEU A 64 -7.01 -17.17 -4.96
C LEU A 64 -5.54 -16.73 -4.79
N GLY A 65 -5.09 -15.77 -5.60
CA GLY A 65 -3.73 -15.22 -5.57
C GLY A 65 -3.49 -14.10 -4.55
N LEU A 66 -2.28 -13.53 -4.62
CA LEU A 66 -1.86 -12.34 -3.88
C LEU A 66 -2.25 -11.08 -4.66
N ILE A 67 -2.85 -10.11 -3.99
CA ILE A 67 -3.17 -8.79 -4.54
C ILE A 67 -2.54 -7.74 -3.64
N GLU A 68 -1.71 -6.88 -4.21
CA GLU A 68 -1.18 -5.70 -3.52
C GLU A 68 -1.92 -4.46 -3.98
N ILE A 69 -2.37 -3.67 -3.01
CA ILE A 69 -2.89 -2.33 -3.23
C ILE A 69 -1.83 -1.33 -2.77
N THR A 70 -1.46 -0.42 -3.67
CA THR A 70 -0.36 0.56 -3.47
C THR A 70 -0.65 1.86 -4.23
N GLY A 71 0.28 2.82 -4.21
CA GLY A 71 0.42 3.95 -5.14
C GLY A 71 -0.56 5.13 -5.00
N GLY A 72 -0.16 6.35 -5.34
CA GLY A 72 0.82 7.00 -4.48
C GLY A 72 0.51 6.64 -3.01
N GLU A 73 -0.23 7.46 -2.26
CA GLU A 73 -0.76 7.03 -0.96
C GLU A 73 -2.19 6.45 -1.13
N PRO A 74 -2.39 5.12 -1.06
CA PRO A 74 -3.70 4.52 -1.32
C PRO A 74 -4.76 4.95 -0.30
N MET A 75 -4.38 5.24 0.95
CA MET A 75 -5.31 5.67 2.00
C MET A 75 -5.92 7.05 1.73
N LEU A 76 -5.44 7.82 0.75
CA LEU A 76 -6.14 9.01 0.25
C LEU A 76 -7.52 8.70 -0.35
N GLN A 77 -7.77 7.45 -0.74
CA GLN A 77 -9.03 7.00 -1.32
C GLN A 77 -9.79 6.00 -0.41
N GLU A 78 -9.55 6.04 0.91
CA GLU A 78 -10.06 5.08 1.90
C GLU A 78 -11.56 4.77 1.82
N ARG A 79 -12.40 5.78 1.48
CA ARG A 79 -13.86 5.64 1.43
C ARG A 79 -14.32 4.54 0.47
N GLU A 80 -13.66 4.44 -0.69
CA GLU A 80 -13.95 3.41 -1.69
C GLU A 80 -13.02 2.20 -1.49
N LEU A 81 -11.79 2.43 -1.04
CA LEU A 81 -10.76 1.40 -0.92
C LEU A 81 -11.04 0.39 0.21
N VAL A 82 -11.45 0.84 1.39
CA VAL A 82 -11.69 -0.05 2.54
C VAL A 82 -12.76 -1.12 2.24
N PRO A 83 -13.95 -0.76 1.69
CA PRO A 83 -14.94 -1.77 1.28
C PRO A 83 -14.43 -2.73 0.18
N LEU A 84 -13.61 -2.23 -0.76
CA LEU A 84 -13.01 -3.06 -1.79
C LEU A 84 -12.05 -4.09 -1.20
N MET A 85 -11.17 -3.68 -0.29
CA MET A 85 -10.27 -4.58 0.42
C MET A 85 -11.02 -5.68 1.16
N GLN A 86 -12.08 -5.32 1.89
CA GLN A 86 -12.94 -6.30 2.58
C GLN A 86 -13.51 -7.32 1.58
N ARG A 87 -14.05 -6.85 0.45
CA ARG A 87 -14.61 -7.72 -0.58
C ARG A 87 -13.57 -8.68 -1.18
N LEU A 88 -12.34 -8.21 -1.39
CA LEU A 88 -11.24 -9.06 -1.89
C LEU A 88 -10.87 -10.16 -0.89
N VAL A 89 -10.75 -9.80 0.40
CA VAL A 89 -10.53 -10.76 1.50
C VAL A 89 -11.67 -11.78 1.57
N ASP A 90 -12.92 -11.33 1.54
CA ASP A 90 -14.11 -12.20 1.58
C ASP A 90 -14.20 -13.13 0.36
N SER A 91 -13.58 -12.74 -0.75
CA SER A 91 -13.47 -13.55 -1.97
C SER A 91 -12.29 -14.54 -1.92
N GLY A 92 -11.57 -14.60 -0.80
CA GLY A 92 -10.48 -15.55 -0.55
C GLY A 92 -9.11 -15.12 -1.08
N TYR A 93 -8.95 -13.88 -1.53
CA TYR A 93 -7.64 -13.35 -1.91
C TYR A 93 -6.81 -13.01 -0.67
N LYS A 94 -5.49 -13.17 -0.79
CA LYS A 94 -4.56 -12.55 0.14
C LYS A 94 -4.32 -11.11 -0.32
N VAL A 95 -4.62 -10.14 0.54
CA VAL A 95 -4.53 -8.72 0.21
C VAL A 95 -3.42 -8.06 1.02
N LEU A 96 -2.50 -7.40 0.33
CA LEU A 96 -1.51 -6.50 0.92
C LEU A 96 -1.95 -5.05 0.70
N LEU A 97 -1.76 -4.20 1.70
CA LEU A 97 -1.86 -2.75 1.58
C LEU A 97 -0.48 -2.15 1.84
N GLU A 98 0.14 -1.56 0.83
CA GLU A 98 1.36 -0.78 1.00
C GLU A 98 1.00 0.70 1.20
N THR A 99 1.37 1.28 2.34
CA THR A 99 1.01 2.65 2.73
C THR A 99 2.15 3.30 3.50
N SER A 100 2.24 4.62 3.47
CA SER A 100 3.19 5.37 4.31
C SER A 100 2.82 5.35 5.80
N GLY A 101 1.56 5.03 6.12
CA GLY A 101 1.04 5.10 7.48
C GLY A 101 0.84 6.53 7.99
N GLU A 102 0.79 7.54 7.10
CA GLU A 102 0.48 8.92 7.47
C GLU A 102 -1.00 9.11 7.87
N ARG A 103 -1.86 8.18 7.47
CA ARG A 103 -3.29 8.12 7.81
C ARG A 103 -3.60 7.01 8.82
N PRO A 104 -4.68 7.16 9.59
CA PRO A 104 -5.21 6.09 10.43
C PRO A 104 -5.49 4.80 9.65
N LEU A 105 -5.09 3.66 10.21
CA LEU A 105 -5.27 2.32 9.65
C LEU A 105 -6.27 1.47 10.44
N ASP A 106 -7.00 2.06 11.39
CA ASP A 106 -8.00 1.41 12.25
C ASP A 106 -9.19 0.87 11.44
N ARG A 107 -9.49 1.48 10.30
CA ARG A 107 -10.57 1.06 9.39
C ARG A 107 -10.15 0.02 8.36
N VAL A 108 -8.86 -0.29 8.26
CA VAL A 108 -8.37 -1.33 7.35
C VAL A 108 -8.84 -2.70 7.87
N PRO A 109 -9.50 -3.53 7.03
CA PRO A 109 -9.99 -4.84 7.45
C PRO A 109 -8.90 -5.73 8.07
N ALA A 110 -9.22 -6.44 9.14
CA ALA A 110 -8.26 -7.29 9.86
C ALA A 110 -7.66 -8.45 9.04
N GLY A 111 -8.26 -8.79 7.88
CA GLY A 111 -7.72 -9.80 6.96
C GLY A 111 -6.76 -9.23 5.90
N VAL A 112 -6.56 -7.91 5.86
CA VAL A 112 -5.57 -7.25 5.00
C VAL A 112 -4.26 -7.16 5.76
N ILE A 113 -3.18 -7.56 5.11
CA ILE A 113 -1.82 -7.40 5.65
C ILE A 113 -1.35 -5.99 5.31
N LYS A 114 -1.06 -5.19 6.33
CA LYS A 114 -0.55 -3.82 6.19
C LYS A 114 0.96 -3.90 6.07
N VAL A 115 1.50 -3.39 4.98
CA VAL A 115 2.93 -3.14 4.78
C VAL A 115 3.13 -1.64 4.92
N VAL A 116 3.54 -1.21 6.11
CA VAL A 116 3.68 0.21 6.44
C VAL A 116 5.11 0.64 6.18
N ASP A 117 5.32 1.42 5.12
CA ASP A 117 6.60 2.01 4.76
C ASP A 117 6.77 3.38 5.43
N VAL A 118 7.23 3.36 6.67
CA VAL A 118 7.44 4.57 7.48
C VAL A 118 8.53 5.40 6.83
N LYS A 119 8.19 6.64 6.48
CA LYS A 119 9.12 7.54 5.81
C LYS A 119 10.15 8.03 6.83
N CYS A 120 11.42 7.77 6.57
CA CYS A 120 12.54 8.19 7.41
C CYS A 120 12.91 9.67 7.15
N PRO A 121 13.71 10.33 8.02
CA PRO A 121 14.05 11.74 7.91
C PRO A 121 14.61 12.18 6.54
N ASP A 122 15.48 11.38 5.92
CA ASP A 122 16.12 11.75 4.64
C ASP A 122 15.14 11.66 3.46
N SER A 123 13.92 11.14 3.66
CA SER A 123 12.82 11.31 2.71
C SER A 123 12.34 12.76 2.63
N GLY A 124 12.58 13.57 3.66
CA GLY A 124 11.95 14.89 3.83
C GLY A 124 10.55 14.84 4.45
N GLU A 125 10.04 13.64 4.76
CA GLU A 125 8.69 13.39 5.29
C GLU A 125 8.73 12.56 6.60
N GLY A 126 9.85 12.65 7.34
CA GLY A 126 10.15 11.82 8.53
C GLY A 126 9.10 11.87 9.65
N ASP A 127 8.43 13.01 9.79
CA ASP A 127 7.49 13.29 10.89
C ASP A 127 6.02 13.01 10.52
N THR A 128 5.79 12.32 9.40
CA THR A 128 4.42 12.14 8.86
C THR A 128 3.70 10.90 9.38
N PHE A 129 4.42 9.95 9.97
CA PHE A 129 3.83 8.70 10.44
C PHE A 129 2.84 8.94 11.59
N HIS A 130 1.63 8.38 11.46
CA HIS A 130 0.59 8.46 12.47
C HIS A 130 0.84 7.41 13.56
N ILE A 131 1.50 7.80 14.65
CA ILE A 131 2.07 6.89 15.66
C ILE A 131 1.03 5.91 16.26
N GLU A 132 -0.23 6.31 16.40
CA GLU A 132 -1.31 5.47 16.92
C GLU A 132 -1.59 4.26 16.00
N ASN A 133 -1.12 4.27 14.74
CA ASN A 133 -1.20 3.11 13.88
C ASN A 133 -0.51 1.90 14.49
N LEU A 134 0.54 2.08 15.30
CA LEU A 134 1.22 0.99 16.01
C LEU A 134 0.27 0.19 16.91
N GLU A 135 -0.78 0.82 17.44
CA GLU A 135 -1.80 0.16 18.26
C GLU A 135 -2.78 -0.68 17.41
N THR A 136 -2.86 -0.40 16.11
CA THR A 136 -3.77 -1.07 15.16
C THR A 136 -3.11 -2.21 14.39
N LEU A 137 -1.78 -2.28 14.40
CA LEU A 137 -1.02 -3.31 13.72
C LEU A 137 -1.22 -4.67 14.40
N GLN A 138 -1.27 -5.71 13.57
CA GLN A 138 -1.41 -7.10 13.98
C GLN A 138 -0.09 -7.86 13.76
N PRO A 139 0.10 -9.05 14.37
CA PRO A 139 1.33 -9.82 14.21
C PRO A 139 1.69 -10.24 12.78
N HIS A 140 0.75 -10.14 11.84
CA HIS A 140 0.96 -10.46 10.43
C HIS A 140 1.29 -9.23 9.58
N ASP A 141 1.20 -8.02 10.14
CA ASP A 141 1.56 -6.78 9.48
C ASP A 141 3.08 -6.58 9.47
N GLU A 142 3.56 -5.75 8.56
CA GLU A 142 4.98 -5.48 8.36
C GLU A 142 5.25 -3.98 8.45
N ILE A 143 6.29 -3.60 9.18
CA ILE A 143 6.84 -2.25 9.15
C ILE A 143 8.14 -2.30 8.34
N LYS A 144 8.26 -1.41 7.37
CA LYS A 144 9.39 -1.28 6.46
C LYS A 144 9.93 0.15 6.57
N PHE A 145 11.25 0.27 6.43
CA PHE A 145 11.95 1.55 6.41
C PHE A 145 12.92 1.56 5.24
N VAL A 146 12.80 2.54 4.36
CA VAL A 146 13.83 2.82 3.34
C VAL A 146 14.96 3.61 4.00
N ILE A 147 16.18 3.12 3.87
CA ILE A 147 17.37 3.72 4.49
C ILE A 147 18.28 4.31 3.40
N SER A 148 18.34 5.63 3.33
CA SER A 148 19.21 6.35 2.39
C SER A 148 20.49 6.88 3.02
N GLY A 149 20.50 7.04 4.35
CA GLY A 149 21.63 7.56 5.10
C GLY A 149 21.72 7.04 6.53
N ARG A 150 22.69 7.59 7.27
CA ARG A 150 22.89 7.26 8.69
C ARG A 150 21.74 7.72 9.57
N SER A 151 21.15 8.87 9.24
CA SER A 151 20.01 9.46 9.94
C SER A 151 18.81 8.52 9.90
N ASP A 152 18.47 8.01 8.71
CA ASP A 152 17.39 7.04 8.54
C ASP A 152 17.61 5.75 9.33
N TYR A 153 18.85 5.22 9.34
CA TYR A 153 19.17 4.02 10.11
C TYR A 153 18.97 4.23 11.62
N GLU A 154 19.42 5.38 12.14
CA GLU A 154 19.26 5.69 13.56
C GLU A 154 17.79 5.87 13.93
N PHE A 155 17.01 6.53 13.08
CA PHE A 155 15.56 6.65 13.21
C PHE A 155 14.85 5.28 13.20
N ALA A 156 15.16 4.41 12.25
CA ALA A 156 14.50 3.11 12.12
C ALA A 156 14.88 2.10 13.23
N ARG A 157 16.02 2.31 13.89
CA ARG A 157 16.48 1.45 14.99
C ARG A 157 15.75 1.75 16.31
N ASP A 158 15.46 3.02 16.56
CA ASP A 158 14.98 3.55 17.83
C ASP A 158 13.45 3.37 17.98
#